data_AF-A0A950IBC6-F1
#
_entry.id   AF-A0A950IBC6-F1
#
_cell.length_a   1.000
_cell.length_b   1.000
_cell.length_c   1.000
_cell.angle_alpha   90.00
_cell.angle_beta   90.00
_cell.angle_gamma   90.00
#
_symmetry.space_group_name_H-M   'P 1'
#
loop_
_entity.id
_entity.type
_entity.pdbx_description
1 polymer ?
#
loop_
_entity_poly.entity_id
_entity_poly.type
_entity_poly.pdbx_seq_one_letter_code
_entity_poly.pdbx_strand_id
1 'polypeptide(L)'
;GDAEAARDLAGNDFKYWELMRRACARGLKVFDYGRSKKDTGSYAFKKNWGFEPTPLHYEYCLYGRDSIPQNNPSNAKYQLMIRVWRKLPLGFVNWLGPKIVRSLG
;
A
#
# COMPACT_ATOMS: atom_id res chain seq x y z
N GLY A 1 -12.90 -8.13 3.68
CA GLY A 1 -11.53 -8.60 3.42
C GLY A 1 -10.56 -7.96 4.39
N ASP A 2 -10.57 -6.63 4.50
CA ASP A 2 -9.53 -5.89 5.23
C ASP A 2 -9.86 -5.59 6.70
N ALA A 3 -11.04 -6.02 7.18
CA ALA A 3 -11.36 -6.01 8.60
C ALA A 3 -10.49 -7.01 9.36
N GLU A 4 -10.11 -6.71 10.59
CA GLU A 4 -9.22 -7.58 11.37
C GLU A 4 -9.81 -8.98 11.60
N ALA A 5 -11.10 -9.05 11.92
CA ALA A 5 -11.82 -10.32 12.08
C ALA A 5 -11.83 -11.20 10.81
N ALA A 6 -11.64 -10.61 9.63
CA ALA A 6 -11.57 -11.38 8.39
C ALA A 6 -10.22 -12.09 8.21
N ARG A 7 -9.19 -11.75 9.00
CA ARG A 7 -7.88 -12.41 8.94
C ARG A 7 -7.97 -13.84 9.48
N ASP A 8 -8.68 -14.04 10.58
CA ASP A 8 -8.86 -15.35 11.22
C ASP A 8 -9.66 -16.32 10.35
N LEU A 9 -10.48 -15.77 9.44
CA LEU A 9 -11.28 -16.52 8.47
C LEU A 9 -10.64 -16.63 7.08
N ALA A 10 -9.37 -16.21 6.93
CA ALA A 10 -8.68 -16.17 5.64
C ALA A 10 -9.50 -15.46 4.53
N GLY A 11 -10.23 -14.39 4.89
CA GLY A 11 -11.20 -13.75 4.01
C GLY A 11 -10.57 -13.09 2.78
N ASN A 12 -9.29 -12.70 2.85
CA ASN A 12 -8.56 -12.19 1.68
C ASN A 12 -8.17 -13.33 0.73
N ASP A 13 -7.73 -14.47 1.24
CA ASP A 13 -7.44 -15.66 0.45
C ASP A 13 -8.68 -16.17 -0.28
N PHE A 14 -9.82 -16.29 0.43
CA PHE A 14 -11.08 -16.68 -0.19
C PHE A 14 -11.51 -15.71 -1.29
N LYS A 15 -11.41 -14.40 -1.05
CA LYS A 15 -11.76 -13.35 -2.02
C LYS A 15 -10.98 -13.51 -3.32
N TYR A 16 -9.65 -13.69 -3.24
CA TYR A 16 -8.82 -13.82 -4.43
C TYR A 16 -8.97 -15.19 -5.09
N TRP A 17 -9.10 -16.26 -4.31
CA TRP A 17 -9.37 -17.60 -4.83
C TRP A 17 -10.64 -17.64 -5.67
N GLU A 18 -11.76 -17.12 -5.14
CA GLU A 18 -13.06 -17.15 -5.82
C GLU A 18 -13.04 -16.31 -7.09
N LEU A 19 -12.33 -15.18 -7.07
CA LEU A 19 -12.09 -14.36 -8.26
C LEU A 19 -11.31 -15.14 -9.34
N MET A 20 -10.21 -15.78 -8.97
CA MET A 20 -9.40 -16.59 -9.89
C MET A 20 -10.20 -17.78 -10.43
N ARG A 21 -10.96 -18.49 -9.58
CA ARG A 21 -11.82 -19.60 -9.98
C ARG A 21 -12.84 -19.18 -11.04
N ARG A 22 -13.51 -18.04 -10.85
CA ARG A 22 -14.45 -17.48 -11.84
C ARG A 22 -13.75 -17.05 -13.11
N ALA A 23 -12.55 -16.49 -13.02
CA ALA A 23 -11.75 -16.12 -14.19
C ALA A 23 -11.38 -17.35 -15.02
N CYS A 24 -10.94 -18.43 -14.37
CA CYS A 24 -10.65 -19.71 -15.02
C CYS A 24 -11.90 -20.31 -15.70
N ALA A 25 -13.06 -20.25 -15.05
CA ALA A 25 -14.33 -20.70 -15.64
C ALA A 25 -14.72 -19.90 -16.90
N ARG A 26 -14.21 -18.68 -17.05
CA ARG A 26 -14.35 -17.83 -18.25
C ARG A 26 -13.23 -18.02 -19.27
N GLY A 27 -12.35 -19.00 -19.07
CA GLY A 27 -11.23 -19.29 -19.97
C GLY A 27 -10.02 -18.37 -19.82
N LEU A 28 -10.01 -17.45 -18.85
CA LEU A 28 -8.86 -16.57 -18.60
C LEU A 28 -7.70 -17.37 -18.01
N LYS A 29 -6.48 -17.07 -18.44
CA LYS A 29 -5.26 -17.83 -18.09
C LYS A 29 -4.22 -17.04 -17.31
N VAL A 30 -4.37 -15.72 -17.26
CA VAL A 30 -3.43 -14.82 -16.60
C VAL A 30 -4.19 -14.04 -15.53
N PHE A 31 -3.61 -14.03 -14.33
CA PHE A 31 -4.06 -13.18 -13.24
C PHE A 31 -2.90 -12.24 -12.88
N ASP A 32 -3.19 -10.95 -12.76
CA ASP A 32 -2.20 -9.96 -12.34
C ASP A 32 -2.69 -9.30 -11.05
N TYR A 33 -1.92 -9.48 -9.98
CA TYR A 33 -2.15 -8.84 -8.69
C TYR A 33 -1.81 -7.34 -8.67
N GLY A 34 -1.29 -6.82 -9.78
CA GLY A 34 -0.77 -5.48 -9.93
C GLY A 34 0.47 -5.23 -9.08
N ARG A 35 0.90 -3.98 -9.09
CA ARG A 35 2.09 -3.53 -8.36
C ARG A 35 1.97 -3.69 -6.84
N SER A 36 3.07 -4.06 -6.21
CA SER A 36 3.30 -3.88 -4.76
C SER A 36 4.73 -3.43 -4.51
N LYS A 37 4.97 -2.72 -3.41
CA LYS A 37 6.34 -2.41 -2.98
C LYS A 37 7.01 -3.68 -2.45
N LYS A 38 8.29 -3.85 -2.75
CA LYS A 38 9.11 -4.94 -2.21
C LYS A 38 9.08 -4.90 -0.67
N ASP A 39 9.18 -6.08 -0.05
CA ASP A 39 9.29 -6.25 1.41
C ASP A 39 8.10 -5.68 2.21
N THR A 40 6.91 -5.65 1.58
CA THR A 40 5.64 -5.29 2.25
C THR A 40 4.73 -6.51 2.41
N GLY A 41 3.74 -6.42 3.31
CA GLY A 41 2.75 -7.50 3.50
C GLY A 41 2.01 -7.86 2.20
N SER A 42 1.65 -6.87 1.38
CA SER A 42 1.04 -7.12 0.07
C SER A 42 1.98 -7.84 -0.90
N TYR A 43 3.29 -7.61 -0.84
CA TYR A 43 4.27 -8.33 -1.65
C TYR A 43 4.40 -9.79 -1.20
N ALA A 44 4.55 -10.01 0.11
CA ALA A 44 4.64 -11.35 0.68
C ALA A 44 3.38 -12.18 0.40
N PHE A 45 2.19 -11.57 0.54
CA PHE A 45 0.91 -12.22 0.23
C PHE A 45 0.87 -12.77 -1.20
N LYS A 46 1.23 -11.95 -2.20
CA LYS A 46 1.26 -12.37 -3.62
C LYS A 46 2.28 -13.48 -3.86
N LYS A 47 3.46 -13.36 -3.27
CA LYS A 47 4.51 -14.39 -3.37
C LYS A 47 4.06 -15.74 -2.79
N ASN A 48 3.34 -15.72 -1.66
CA ASN A 48 2.81 -16.94 -1.03
C ASN A 48 1.78 -17.66 -1.91
N TRP A 49 1.12 -16.93 -2.82
CA TRP A 49 0.21 -17.48 -3.83
C TRP A 49 0.93 -18.03 -5.07
N GLY A 50 2.27 -18.03 -5.10
CA GLY A 50 3.08 -18.56 -6.20
C GLY A 50 3.35 -17.57 -7.34
N PHE A 51 3.11 -16.27 -7.12
CA PHE A 51 3.36 -15.24 -8.13
C PHE A 51 4.83 -14.83 -8.15
N GLU A 52 5.44 -14.87 -9.34
CA GLU A 52 6.79 -14.37 -9.56
C GLU A 52 6.78 -12.85 -9.75
N PRO A 53 7.57 -12.09 -8.98
CA PRO A 53 7.59 -10.64 -9.08
C PRO A 53 8.35 -10.19 -10.33
N THR A 54 7.73 -9.31 -11.12
CA THR A 54 8.42 -8.58 -12.19
C THR A 54 8.87 -7.22 -11.66
N PRO A 55 10.18 -6.91 -11.66
CA PRO A 55 10.68 -5.60 -11.26
C PRO A 55 10.12 -4.48 -12.15
N LEU A 56 9.62 -3.41 -11.53
CA LEU A 56 9.21 -2.19 -12.23
C LEU A 56 10.26 -1.11 -12.00
N HIS A 57 10.90 -0.68 -13.08
CA HIS A 57 11.88 0.39 -13.07
C HIS A 57 11.16 1.74 -13.17
N TYR A 58 11.43 2.63 -12.21
CA TYR A 58 10.90 3.99 -12.19
C TYR A 58 12.04 4.97 -12.44
N GLU A 59 11.81 5.91 -13.34
CA GLU A 59 12.73 7.00 -13.61
C GLU A 59 12.24 8.27 -12.91
N TYR A 60 13.19 9.06 -12.41
CA TYR A 60 12.92 10.32 -11.73
C TYR A 60 13.77 11.40 -12.38
N CYS A 61 13.12 12.44 -12.90
CA CYS A 61 13.79 13.66 -13.31
C CYS A 61 13.78 14.64 -12.12
N LEU A 62 14.96 14.93 -11.57
CA LEU A 62 15.10 15.80 -10.40
C LEU A 62 15.40 17.23 -10.86
N TYR A 63 14.47 18.15 -10.61
CA TYR A 63 14.69 19.57 -10.81
C TYR A 63 15.06 20.22 -9.47
N GLY A 64 16.32 20.64 -9.32
CA GLY A 64 16.80 21.34 -8.12
C GLY A 64 16.82 20.49 -6.83
N ARG A 65 16.92 19.16 -6.95
CA ARG A 65 17.06 18.25 -5.80
C ARG A 65 18.15 17.22 -6.07
N ASP A 66 18.94 16.90 -5.05
CA ASP A 66 20.05 15.95 -5.17
C ASP A 66 19.64 14.49 -4.93
N SER A 67 18.39 14.23 -4.55
CA SER A 67 17.91 12.87 -4.26
C SER A 67 16.42 12.67 -4.54
N ILE A 68 16.06 11.41 -4.80
CA ILE A 68 14.68 10.98 -5.03
C ILE A 68 13.87 11.20 -3.74
N PRO A 69 12.73 11.91 -3.80
CA PRO A 69 11.88 12.13 -2.63
C PRO A 69 11.38 10.81 -2.05
N GLN A 70 11.81 10.48 -0.83
CA GLN A 70 11.28 9.33 -0.09
C GLN A 70 9.97 9.67 0.63
N ASN A 71 8.97 10.17 -0.11
CA ASN A 71 7.63 10.43 0.43
C ASN A 71 6.86 9.10 0.54
N ASN A 72 7.29 8.24 1.46
CA ASN A 72 6.61 6.99 1.74
C ASN A 72 6.33 6.87 3.25
N PRO A 73 5.20 6.26 3.65
CA PRO A 73 4.88 6.07 5.06
C PRO A 73 5.85 5.13 5.78
N SER A 74 6.60 4.27 5.07
CA SER A 74 7.62 3.38 5.62
C SER A 74 8.95 4.07 5.97
N ASN A 75 9.13 5.34 5.60
CA ASN A 75 10.32 6.13 5.91
C ASN A 75 10.28 6.49 7.40
N ALA A 76 11.37 6.22 8.12
CA ALA A 76 11.47 6.43 9.56
C ALA A 76 11.05 7.85 10.00
N LYS A 77 11.39 8.88 9.21
CA LYS A 77 10.99 10.27 9.48
C LYS A 77 9.47 10.43 9.41
N TYR A 78 8.84 9.91 8.36
CA TYR A 78 7.38 9.96 8.19
C TYR A 78 6.66 9.11 9.25
N GLN A 79 7.18 7.92 9.59
CA GLN A 79 6.66 7.11 10.69
C GLN A 79 6.64 7.86 12.02
N LEU A 80 7.69 8.63 12.33
CA LEU A 80 7.73 9.43 13.54
C LEU A 80 6.68 10.54 13.51
N MET A 81 6.60 11.29 12.39
CA MET A 81 5.59 12.35 12.23
C MET A 81 4.16 11.81 12.34
N ILE A 82 3.86 10.67 11.70
CA ILE A 82 2.56 10.00 11.78
C ILE A 82 2.25 9.57 13.23
N ARG A 83 3.22 8.99 13.94
CA ARG A 83 3.03 8.57 15.35
C ARG A 83 2.76 9.74 16.27
N VAL A 84 3.48 10.85 16.10
CA VAL A 84 3.23 12.09 16.88
C VAL A 84 1.85 12.62 16.55
N TRP A 85 1.52 12.74 15.26
CA TRP A 85 0.22 13.24 14.80
C TRP A 85 -0.96 12.44 15.36
N ARG A 86 -0.86 11.11 15.37
CA ARG A 86 -1.87 10.20 15.95
C ARG A 86 -2.10 10.38 17.45
N LYS A 87 -1.16 10.97 18.18
CA LYS A 87 -1.25 11.22 19.63
C LYS A 87 -1.74 12.63 19.97
N LEU A 88 -1.91 13.50 18.98
CA LEU A 88 -2.36 14.87 19.22
C LEU A 88 -3.87 14.91 19.56
N PRO A 89 -4.32 15.82 20.43
CA PRO A 89 -5.73 16.01 20.71
C PRO A 89 -6.52 16.37 19.45
N LEU A 90 -7.75 15.83 19.34
CA LEU A 90 -8.60 15.99 18.16
C LEU A 90 -8.83 17.45 17.77
N GLY A 91 -9.01 18.35 18.74
CA GLY A 91 -9.18 19.78 18.49
C GLY A 91 -7.97 20.42 17.80
N PHE A 92 -6.76 20.02 18.17
CA PHE A 92 -5.53 20.51 17.55
C PHE A 92 -5.35 19.98 16.13
N VAL A 93 -5.64 18.68 15.93
CA VAL A 93 -5.62 18.04 14.61
C VAL A 93 -6.64 18.68 13.66
N ASN A 94 -7.85 18.97 14.13
CA ASN A 94 -8.90 19.59 13.32
C ASN A 94 -8.56 21.03 12.93
N TRP A 95 -7.86 21.78 13.78
CA TRP A 95 -7.41 23.14 13.46
C TRP A 95 -6.21 23.16 12.50
N LEU A 96 -5.24 22.27 12.71
CA LEU A 96 -3.99 22.27 11.96
C LEU A 96 -4.07 21.48 10.65
N GLY A 97 -4.92 20.45 10.59
CA GLY A 97 -5.11 19.57 9.43
C GLY A 97 -5.40 20.32 8.13
N PRO A 98 -6.41 21.22 8.07
CA PRO A 98 -6.72 21.98 6.85
C PRO A 98 -5.54 22.84 6.35
N LYS A 99 -4.73 23.39 7.25
CA LYS A 99 -3.57 24.23 6.90
C LYS A 99 -2.43 23.40 6.28
N ILE A 100 -2.26 22.16 6.73
CA ILE A 100 -1.25 21.25 6.20
C ILE A 100 -1.70 20.65 4.86
N VAL A 101 -2.97 20.24 4.74
CA VAL A 101 -3.48 19.66 3.48
C VAL A 101 -3.43 20.69 2.34
N ARG A 102 -3.66 21.97 2.65
CA ARG A 102 -3.60 23.05 1.66
C ARG A 102 -2.20 23.26 1.05
N SER A 103 -1.12 22.89 1.75
CA SER A 103 0.26 22.99 1.24
C SER A 103 0.80 21.69 0.64
N LEU A 104 -0.02 20.63 0.61
CA LEU A 104 0.29 19.33 0.01
C LEU A 104 -0.27 19.17 -1.41
N GLY A 105 -1.00 20.19 -1.91
CA GLY A 105 -1.48 20.30 -3.28
C GLY A 105 -0.51 21.06 -4.17
#